data_AF-A0A2I0P6Z7-F1
#
_entry.id   AF-A0A2I0P6Z7-F1
#
_cell.length_a   1.000
_cell.length_b   1.000
_cell.length_c   1.000
_cell.angle_alpha   90.00
_cell.angle_beta   90.00
_cell.angle_gamma   90.00
#
_symmetry.space_group_name_H-M   'P 1'
#
loop_
_entity.id
_entity.type
_entity.pdbx_description
1 polymer ?
#
loop_
_entity_poly.entity_id
_entity_poly.type
_entity_poly.pdbx_seq_one_letter_code
_entity_poly.pdbx_strand_id
1 'polypeptide(L)' 'MYGDHVSKRAVDAVFQALFILSDLRFLLRETAPEHDLDDAQRERAKTSLEKVKRQIAIIEEELVR' A
#
# COMPACT_ATOMS: atom_id res chain seq x y z
N MET A 1 15.39 -25.73 -16.92
CA MET A 1 14.50 -25.43 -15.78
C MET A 1 14.61 -23.94 -15.49
N TYR A 2 14.01 -23.09 -16.33
CA TYR A 2 13.86 -21.68 -16.01
C TYR A 2 12.59 -21.60 -15.17
N GLY A 3 12.73 -21.32 -13.88
CA GLY A 3 11.60 -21.21 -12.96
C GLY A 3 10.68 -20.08 -13.38
N ASP A 4 9.40 -20.21 -13.08
CA ASP A 4 8.39 -19.19 -13.30
C ASP A 4 8.86 -17.87 -12.69
N HIS A 5 9.28 -16.95 -13.55
CA HIS A 5 9.67 -15.62 -13.12
C HIS A 5 8.42 -14.90 -12.62
N VAL A 6 8.49 -14.35 -11.40
CA VAL A 6 7.44 -13.49 -10.84
C VAL A 6 7.12 -12.39 -11.85
N SER A 7 5.84 -12.17 -12.12
CA SER A 7 5.45 -11.20 -13.12
C SER A 7 5.94 -9.80 -12.73
N LYS A 8 6.35 -9.01 -13.72
CA LYS A 8 6.70 -7.60 -13.51
C LYS A 8 5.57 -6.84 -12.81
N ARG A 9 4.32 -7.20 -13.10
CA ARG A 9 3.12 -6.62 -12.48
C ARG A 9 3.07 -6.90 -10.97
N ALA A 10 3.40 -8.10 -10.53
CA ALA A 10 3.48 -8.42 -9.10
C ALA A 10 4.57 -7.61 -8.39
N VAL A 11 5.76 -7.53 -9.00
CA VAL A 11 6.89 -6.75 -8.46
C VAL A 11 6.50 -5.27 -8.33
N ASP A 12 5.98 -4.67 -9.39
CA ASP A 12 5.56 -3.26 -9.40
C ASP A 12 4.47 -3.00 -8.35
N ALA A 13 3.50 -3.90 -8.21
CA ALA A 13 2.43 -3.77 -7.22
C ALA A 13 2.96 -3.79 -5.78
N VAL A 14 3.93 -4.65 -5.46
CA VAL A 14 4.58 -4.68 -4.14
C VAL A 14 5.27 -3.35 -3.84
N PHE A 15 6.08 -2.83 -4.78
CA PHE A 15 6.78 -1.56 -4.56
C PHE A 15 5.81 -0.39 -4.41
N GLN A 16 4.74 -0.35 -5.21
CA GLN A 16 3.70 0.67 -5.06
C GLN A 16 2.99 0.57 -3.71
N ALA A 17 2.64 -0.63 -3.25
CA ALA A 17 2.04 -0.84 -1.93
C ALA A 17 2.96 -0.33 -0.80
N LEU A 18 4.25 -0.66 -0.84
CA LEU A 18 5.24 -0.21 0.15
C LEU A 18 5.41 1.31 0.16
N PHE A 19 5.38 1.95 -1.01
CA PHE A 19 5.44 3.41 -1.11
C PHE A 19 4.23 4.06 -0.45
N ILE A 20 3.02 3.59 -0.76
CA ILE A 20 1.79 4.14 -0.15
C ILE A 20 1.75 3.89 1.37
N LEU A 21 2.20 2.73 1.83
CA LEU A 21 2.34 2.43 3.26
C LEU A 21 3.37 3.33 3.94
N SER A 22 4.41 3.79 3.22
CA SER A 22 5.38 4.75 3.74
C SER A 22 4.75 6.14 3.95
N ASP A 23 3.83 6.56 3.07
CA ASP A 23 3.05 7.78 3.25
C ASP A 23 2.09 7.68 4.44
N LEU A 24 1.43 6.54 4.61
CA LEU A 24 0.59 6.27 5.80
C LEU A 24 1.42 6.30 7.09
N ARG A 25 2.61 5.69 7.09
CA ARG A 25 3.54 5.76 8.22
C ARG A 25 3.94 7.21 8.52
N PHE A 26 4.17 8.03 7.49
CA PHE A 26 4.48 9.44 7.68
C PHE A 26 3.32 10.18 8.34
N LEU A 27 2.09 10.00 7.86
CA LEU A 27 0.89 10.54 8.49
C LEU A 27 0.79 10.16 9.97
N LEU A 28 1.01 8.88 10.32
CA LEU A 28 0.97 8.43 11.71
C LEU A 28 2.07 9.06 12.57
N ARG A 29 3.22 9.39 11.97
CA ARG A 29 4.27 10.13 12.66
C ARG A 29 3.90 11.60 12.86
N GLU A 30 3.22 12.22 11.89
CA GLU A 30 2.73 13.61 12.00
C GLU A 30 1.74 13.77 13.16
N THR A 31 0.91 12.75 13.40
CA THR A 31 -0.13 12.80 14.43
C THR A 31 0.28 12.20 15.78
N ALA A 32 1.54 11.79 15.93
CA ALA A 32 2.03 11.26 17.20
C ALA A 32 2.09 12.36 18.29
N PRO A 33 1.92 12.00 19.58
CA PRO A 33 1.66 10.65 20.09
C PRO A 33 0.17 10.23 20.15
N GLU A 34 -0.78 11.17 20.11
CA GLU A 34 -2.21 10.86 20.30
C GLU A 34 -2.85 10.18 19.09
N HIS A 35 -2.28 10.37 17.91
CA HIS A 35 -2.77 9.87 16.61
C HIS A 35 -4.17 10.37 16.24
N ASP A 36 -4.56 11.54 16.75
CA ASP A 36 -5.79 12.20 16.35
C ASP A 36 -5.68 12.76 14.93
N LEU A 37 -6.56 12.30 14.05
CA LEU A 37 -6.62 12.75 12.66
C LEU A 37 -7.70 13.82 12.49
N ASP A 38 -7.37 14.92 11.84
CA ASP A 38 -8.40 15.83 11.30
C ASP A 38 -9.12 15.22 10.08
N ASP A 39 -10.16 15.90 9.59
CA ASP A 39 -10.96 15.40 8.47
C ASP A 39 -10.14 15.23 7.18
N ALA A 40 -9.17 16.12 6.93
CA ALA A 40 -8.31 16.05 5.75
C ALA A 40 -7.33 14.87 5.84
N GLN A 41 -6.76 14.65 7.02
CA GLN A 41 -5.90 13.52 7.34
C GLN A 41 -6.65 12.18 7.26
N ARG A 42 -7.90 12.12 7.71
CA ARG A 42 -8.76 10.93 7.54
C ARG A 42 -9.02 10.63 6.08
N GLU A 43 -9.34 11.63 5.27
CA GLU A 43 -9.59 11.42 3.83
C GLU A 43 -8.30 11.00 3.09
N ARG A 44 -7.15 11.58 3.47
CA ARG A 44 -5.82 11.12 3.01
C ARG A 44 -5.59 9.65 3.37
N ALA A 45 -5.82 9.27 4.62
CA ALA A 45 -5.65 7.90 5.08
C ALA A 45 -6.55 6.92 4.32
N LYS A 46 -7.83 7.27 4.16
CA LYS A 46 -8.82 6.48 3.42
C LYS A 46 -8.38 6.29 1.96
N THR A 47 -7.96 7.37 1.29
CA THR A 47 -7.49 7.32 -0.09
C THR A 47 -6.26 6.42 -0.23
N SER A 48 -5.28 6.54 0.68
CA SER A 48 -4.09 5.69 0.68
C SER A 48 -4.44 4.22 0.92
N LEU A 49 -5.33 3.92 1.87
CA LEU A 49 -5.78 2.55 2.15
C LEU A 49 -6.48 1.92 0.94
N GLU A 50 -7.36 2.64 0.25
CA GLU A 50 -8.01 2.15 -0.98
C GLU A 50 -6.99 1.87 -2.09
N LYS A 51 -5.94 2.68 -2.21
CA LYS A 51 -4.85 2.41 -3.17
C LYS A 51 -4.05 1.16 -2.77
N VAL A 52 -3.70 0.99 -1.50
CA VAL A 52 -2.99 -0.22 -1.02
C VAL A 52 -3.83 -1.46 -1.31
N LYS A 53 -5.12 -1.47 -0.98
CA LYS A 53 -6.01 -2.61 -1.23
C LYS A 53 -6.02 -3.03 -2.71
N ARG A 54 -6.00 -2.07 -3.63
CA ARG A 54 -5.91 -2.37 -5.07
C ARG A 54 -4.59 -3.04 -5.43
N GLN A 55 -3.47 -2.60 -4.86
CA GLN A 55 -2.17 -3.25 -5.08
C GLN A 55 -2.13 -4.65 -4.48
N ILE A 56 -2.71 -4.84 -3.29
CA ILE A 56 -2.83 -6.16 -2.66
C ILE A 56 -3.65 -7.12 -3.54
N ALA A 57 -4.78 -6.67 -4.10
CA ALA A 57 -5.56 -7.50 -5.01
C ALA A 57 -4.76 -7.95 -6.25
N ILE A 58 -3.90 -7.10 -6.80
CA ILE A 58 -2.98 -7.46 -7.90
C ILE A 58 -1.95 -8.48 -7.43
N ILE A 59 -1.37 -8.30 -6.24
CA ILE A 59 -0.39 -9.23 -5.67
C ILE A 59 -1.03 -10.61 -5.44
N GLU A 60 -2.25 -10.65 -4.92
CA GLU A 60 -3.01 -11.89 -4.74
C GLU A 60 -3.30 -12.58 -6.08
N GLU A 61 -3.70 -11.82 -7.10
CA GLU A 61 -3.94 -12.33 -8.46
C GLU A 61 -2.68 -12.96 -9.06
N GLU A 62 -1.51 -12.36 -8.87
CA GLU A 62 -0.28 -12.76 -9.55
C GLU A 62 0.56 -13.79 -8.77
N LEU A 63 0.42 -13.88 -7.45
CA LEU A 63 1.22 -14.77 -6.60
C LEU A 63 0.46 -15.99 -6.07
N VAL A 64 -0.87 -15.93 -6.01
CA VAL A 64 -1.69 -16.96 -5.34
C VAL A 64 -2.72 -17.61 -6.27
N ARG A 65 -3.16 -16.91 -7.32
CA ARG A 65 -4.08 -17.45 -8.34
C ARG A 65 -3.33 -17.88 -9.59
#